data_AF-A0A1S3IGT4-F1
#
_entry.id   AF-A0A1S3IGT4-F1
#
_cell.length_a   1.000
_cell.length_b   1.000
_cell.length_c   1.000
_cell.angle_alpha   90.00
_cell.angle_beta   90.00
_cell.angle_gamma   90.00
#
_symmetry.space_group_name_H-M   'P 1'
#
loop_
_entity.id
_entity.type
_entity.pdbx_description
1 polymer ?
#
loop_
_entity_poly.entity_id
_entity_poly.type
_entity_poly.pdbx_seq_one_letter_code
_entity_poly.pdbx_strand_id
1 'polypeptide(L)'
;MGESVRTTDGTGYQYTDNFDVTDEVKEQFGRDGFIILRNFLDTEEVTNLRTALEQDKTLEDNYYTRDDGEGNQAKMANWNHPVDDITGMIGRSDKAAGTMEKVATVHLLGGEVYQYHAKVVMKEPFTGGAFVWHQDYGDWYHYGNLFPNMATVWIAVDRADKTNGCLQILLGSHQAGRLEHLKVGAE
;
A
#
# COMPACT_ATOMS: atom_id res chain seq x y z
N MET A 1 10.06 17.25 19.32
CA MET A 1 9.39 17.40 18.01
C MET A 1 10.21 16.57 17.05
N GLY A 2 9.60 15.59 16.39
CA GLY A 2 10.31 14.83 15.36
C GLY A 2 10.46 15.68 14.09
N GLU A 3 11.10 15.11 13.07
CA GLU A 3 11.43 15.82 11.84
C GLU A 3 11.06 15.00 10.59
N SER A 4 10.84 15.68 9.47
CA SER A 4 10.65 15.06 8.16
C SER A 4 11.76 15.51 7.23
N VAL A 5 12.73 14.63 6.95
CA VAL A 5 13.87 14.95 6.09
C VAL A 5 13.59 14.50 4.67
N ARG A 6 13.68 15.40 3.69
CA ARG A 6 13.52 15.06 2.27
C ARG A 6 14.62 14.13 1.76
N THR A 7 14.29 13.26 0.83
CA THR A 7 15.29 12.52 0.05
C THR A 7 16.08 13.47 -0.85
N THR A 8 17.32 13.12 -1.19
CA THR A 8 18.19 13.98 -2.02
C THR A 8 17.66 14.22 -3.43
N ASP A 9 16.85 13.30 -3.95
CA ASP A 9 16.16 13.41 -5.24
C ASP A 9 14.82 14.15 -5.14
N GLY A 10 14.40 14.55 -3.94
CA GLY A 10 13.13 15.23 -3.66
C GLY A 10 11.88 14.36 -3.82
N THR A 11 12.02 13.06 -4.12
CA THR A 11 10.86 12.18 -4.43
C THR A 11 10.10 11.70 -3.19
N GLY A 12 10.68 11.84 -1.99
CA GLY A 12 10.04 11.40 -0.76
C GLY A 12 10.71 11.95 0.50
N TYR A 13 10.50 11.25 1.61
CA TYR A 13 11.07 11.53 2.92
C TYR A 13 11.87 10.33 3.42
N GLN A 14 12.92 10.58 4.18
CA GLN A 14 13.66 9.55 4.91
C GLN A 14 12.91 9.21 6.20
N TYR A 15 12.58 7.95 6.37
CA TYR A 15 12.07 7.45 7.63
C TYR A 15 13.24 7.16 8.57
N THR A 16 13.15 7.66 9.79
CA THR A 16 14.12 7.47 10.87
C THR A 16 13.33 7.32 12.17
N ASP A 17 13.97 6.93 13.26
CA ASP A 17 13.31 6.79 14.57
C ASP A 17 12.69 8.11 15.08
N ASN A 18 13.19 9.25 14.60
CA ASN A 18 12.66 10.57 14.91
C ASN A 18 11.70 11.12 13.83
N PHE A 19 11.30 10.30 12.86
CA PHE A 19 10.40 10.74 11.80
C PHE A 19 9.07 11.20 12.38
N ASP A 20 8.58 12.34 11.89
CA ASP A 20 7.23 12.80 12.20
C ASP A 20 6.47 13.22 10.94
N VAL A 21 5.15 13.08 11.02
CA VAL A 21 4.24 13.53 9.96
C VAL A 21 4.00 15.03 10.17
N THR A 22 4.95 15.82 9.70
CA THR A 22 4.91 17.29 9.76
C THR A 22 3.80 17.86 8.88
N ASP A 23 3.54 19.16 9.01
CA ASP A 23 2.55 19.84 8.18
C ASP A 23 2.90 19.78 6.69
N GLU A 24 4.19 19.81 6.34
CA GLU A 24 4.65 19.60 4.95
C GLU A 24 4.26 18.21 4.42
N VAL A 25 4.44 17.17 5.23
CA VAL A 25 4.07 15.79 4.86
C VAL A 25 2.56 15.68 4.64
N LYS A 26 1.77 16.29 5.53
CA LYS A 26 0.30 16.32 5.43
C LYS A 26 -0.15 17.06 4.18
N GLU A 27 0.34 18.29 3.97
CA GLU A 27 0.02 19.09 2.79
C GLU A 27 0.34 18.36 1.49
N GLN A 28 1.47 17.65 1.43
CA GLN A 28 1.79 16.80 0.28
C GLN A 28 0.77 15.68 0.09
N PHE A 29 0.43 14.94 1.15
CA PHE A 29 -0.56 13.88 1.07
C PHE A 29 -1.92 14.42 0.58
N GLY A 30 -2.36 15.56 1.11
CA GLY A 30 -3.61 16.21 0.71
C GLY A 30 -3.63 16.66 -0.75
N ARG A 31 -2.52 17.22 -1.24
CA ARG A 31 -2.38 17.71 -2.62
C ARG A 31 -2.20 16.57 -3.63
N ASP A 32 -1.28 15.65 -3.35
CA ASP A 32 -0.78 14.67 -4.32
C ASP A 32 -1.49 13.31 -4.20
N GLY A 33 -2.09 13.03 -3.04
CA GLY A 33 -2.81 11.77 -2.75
C GLY A 33 -1.92 10.66 -2.18
N PHE A 34 -0.62 10.90 -2.06
CA PHE A 34 0.34 9.96 -1.47
C PHE A 34 1.60 10.67 -0.96
N ILE A 35 2.36 9.95 -0.14
CA ILE A 35 3.73 10.27 0.25
C ILE A 35 4.62 9.04 0.06
N ILE A 36 5.92 9.25 -0.13
CA ILE A 36 6.91 8.16 -0.21
C ILE A 36 7.82 8.26 1.01
N LEU A 37 7.87 7.19 1.79
CA LEU A 37 8.77 7.04 2.93
C LEU A 37 9.87 6.04 2.55
N ARG A 38 11.12 6.50 2.48
CA ARG A 38 12.30 5.68 2.22
C ARG A 38 12.85 5.14 3.53
N ASN A 39 13.40 3.92 3.51
CA ASN A 39 13.90 3.23 4.69
C ASN A 39 12.84 3.08 5.80
N PHE A 40 11.57 2.94 5.41
CA PHE A 40 10.47 2.73 6.34
C PHE A 40 10.63 1.41 7.11
N LEU A 41 10.98 0.36 6.38
CA LEU A 41 11.56 -0.86 6.94
C LEU A 41 13.07 -0.83 6.70
N ASP A 42 13.84 -1.23 7.70
CA ASP A 42 15.29 -1.41 7.56
C ASP A 42 15.63 -2.72 6.81
N THR A 43 16.93 -2.94 6.58
CA THR A 43 17.39 -4.11 5.80
C THR A 43 17.08 -5.44 6.49
N GLU A 44 17.10 -5.50 7.82
CA GLU A 44 16.80 -6.70 8.58
C GLU A 44 15.28 -6.97 8.55
N GLU A 45 14.47 -5.94 8.77
CA GLU A 45 13.00 -6.02 8.68
C GLU A 45 12.54 -6.48 7.29
N VAL A 46 13.09 -5.91 6.21
CA VAL A 46 12.77 -6.34 4.84
C VAL A 46 13.23 -7.78 4.58
N THR A 47 14.41 -8.17 5.07
CA THR A 47 14.91 -9.54 4.90
C THR A 47 14.00 -10.54 5.60
N ASN A 48 13.61 -10.26 6.85
CA ASN A 48 12.71 -11.10 7.63
C ASN A 48 11.33 -11.19 6.99
N LEU A 49 10.78 -10.07 6.52
CA LEU A 49 9.52 -10.04 5.79
C LEU A 49 9.58 -10.91 4.54
N ARG A 50 10.59 -10.73 3.70
CA ARG A 50 10.74 -11.51 2.47
C ARG A 50 10.88 -13.01 2.78
N THR A 51 11.74 -13.38 3.73
CA THR A 51 11.93 -14.78 4.10
C THR A 51 10.65 -15.41 4.65
N ALA A 52 9.87 -14.69 5.45
CA ALA A 52 8.58 -15.19 5.92
C ALA A 52 7.61 -15.41 4.76
N LEU A 53 7.50 -14.46 3.83
CA LEU A 53 6.62 -14.58 2.66
C LEU A 53 7.04 -15.73 1.72
N GLU A 54 8.34 -15.95 1.53
CA GLU A 54 8.88 -17.05 0.70
C GLU A 54 8.70 -18.44 1.34
N GLN A 55 8.63 -18.51 2.67
CA GLN A 55 8.53 -19.77 3.42
C GLN A 55 7.12 -20.12 3.88
N ASP A 56 6.18 -19.18 3.77
CA ASP A 56 4.81 -19.38 4.21
C ASP A 56 4.05 -20.28 3.22
N LYS A 57 3.90 -21.55 3.59
CA LYS A 57 3.13 -22.53 2.82
C LYS A 57 1.64 -22.23 2.80
N THR A 58 1.12 -21.48 3.78
CA THR A 58 -0.30 -21.10 3.80
C THR A 58 -0.60 -20.02 2.77
N LEU A 59 0.40 -19.21 2.39
CA LEU A 59 0.28 -18.30 1.25
C LEU A 59 0.13 -19.07 -0.06
N GLU A 60 0.93 -20.12 -0.27
CA GLU A 60 0.85 -20.98 -1.47
C GLU A 60 -0.56 -21.56 -1.67
N ASP A 61 -1.19 -22.00 -0.58
CA ASP A 61 -2.53 -22.61 -0.59
C ASP A 61 -3.67 -21.58 -0.74
N ASN A 62 -3.41 -20.29 -0.46
CA ASN A 62 -4.42 -19.21 -0.50
C ASN A 62 -4.27 -18.28 -1.71
N TYR A 63 -3.34 -18.55 -2.63
CA TYR A 63 -3.22 -17.75 -3.83
C TYR A 63 -4.42 -17.95 -4.75
N TYR A 64 -4.97 -16.82 -5.20
CA TYR A 64 -5.79 -16.79 -6.40
C TYR A 64 -5.07 -15.95 -7.46
N THR A 65 -5.31 -16.30 -8.72
CA THR A 65 -4.75 -15.55 -9.85
C THR A 65 -5.69 -14.42 -10.23
N ARG A 66 -5.12 -13.27 -10.55
CA ARG A 66 -5.84 -12.15 -11.17
C ARG A 66 -5.36 -11.99 -12.60
N ASP A 67 -6.27 -12.19 -13.54
CA ASP A 67 -6.05 -11.97 -14.97
C ASP A 67 -6.02 -10.46 -15.25
N ASP A 68 -5.11 -10.03 -16.11
CA ASP A 68 -4.98 -8.63 -16.52
C ASP A 68 -5.80 -8.26 -17.76
N GLY A 69 -6.49 -9.24 -18.36
CA GLY A 69 -7.24 -9.10 -19.61
C GLY A 69 -6.40 -9.33 -20.86
N GLU A 70 -5.08 -9.53 -20.73
CA GLU A 70 -4.14 -9.80 -21.83
C GLU A 70 -3.54 -11.21 -21.75
N GLY A 71 -4.03 -12.05 -20.82
CA GLY A 71 -3.62 -13.45 -20.65
C GLY A 71 -2.43 -13.65 -19.70
N ASN A 72 -1.98 -12.60 -19.01
CA ASN A 72 -1.00 -12.72 -17.93
C ASN A 72 -1.69 -12.73 -16.57
N GLN A 73 -1.04 -13.32 -15.57
CA GLN A 73 -1.65 -13.50 -14.25
C GLN A 73 -0.72 -13.03 -13.12
N ALA A 74 -1.28 -12.32 -12.15
CA ALA A 74 -0.59 -12.01 -10.89
C ALA A 74 -1.10 -12.93 -9.77
N LYS A 75 -0.21 -13.37 -8.88
CA LYS A 75 -0.59 -14.13 -7.69
C LYS A 75 -0.91 -13.18 -6.55
N MET A 76 -2.05 -13.38 -5.90
CA MET A 76 -2.49 -12.56 -4.78
C MET A 76 -2.94 -13.42 -3.63
N ALA A 77 -2.57 -13.03 -2.42
CA ALA A 77 -3.19 -13.48 -1.18
C ALA A 77 -3.76 -12.27 -0.44
N ASN A 78 -4.96 -12.43 0.14
CA ASN A 78 -5.65 -11.37 0.87
C ASN A 78 -6.14 -11.86 2.22
N TRP A 79 -6.11 -10.99 3.22
CA TRP A 79 -6.70 -11.22 4.53
C TRP A 79 -7.57 -10.04 4.93
N ASN A 80 -8.80 -10.30 5.34
CA ASN A 80 -9.73 -9.27 5.82
C ASN A 80 -9.57 -8.96 7.32
N HIS A 81 -8.58 -9.58 7.96
CA HIS A 81 -8.22 -9.38 9.36
C HIS A 81 -6.70 -9.45 9.49
N PRO A 82 -6.09 -8.75 10.48
CA PRO A 82 -4.69 -8.95 10.80
C PRO A 82 -4.44 -10.41 11.17
N VAL A 83 -3.53 -11.05 10.46
CA VAL A 83 -3.04 -12.39 10.77
C VAL A 83 -1.94 -12.31 11.83
N ASP A 84 -1.76 -13.40 12.58
CA ASP A 84 -0.73 -13.47 13.62
C ASP A 84 0.64 -13.86 13.03
N ASP A 85 1.11 -13.03 12.10
CA ASP A 85 2.39 -13.18 11.40
C ASP A 85 3.09 -11.82 11.22
N ILE A 86 4.22 -11.82 10.50
CA ILE A 86 5.00 -10.60 10.25
C ILE A 86 4.23 -9.53 9.46
N THR A 87 3.31 -9.92 8.56
CA THR A 87 2.51 -8.98 7.78
C THR A 87 1.50 -8.26 8.68
N GLY A 88 0.86 -9.00 9.59
CA GLY A 88 -0.04 -8.43 10.58
C GLY A 88 0.69 -7.65 11.67
N MET A 89 1.94 -8.02 12.01
CA MET A 89 2.79 -7.22 12.90
C MET A 89 3.15 -5.87 12.27
N ILE A 90 3.56 -5.84 11.01
CA ILE A 90 3.89 -4.61 10.30
C ILE A 90 2.67 -3.68 10.23
N GLY A 91 1.50 -4.20 9.86
CA GLY A 91 0.26 -3.40 9.78
C GLY A 91 -0.15 -2.76 11.11
N ARG A 92 0.16 -3.41 12.25
CA ARG A 92 -0.13 -2.94 13.61
C ARG A 92 1.03 -2.18 14.27
N SER A 93 2.19 -2.10 13.61
CA SER A 93 3.36 -1.41 14.14
C SER A 93 3.10 0.08 14.27
N ASP A 94 3.74 0.73 15.24
CA ASP A 94 3.69 2.20 15.38
C ASP A 94 4.19 2.91 14.11
N LYS A 95 5.15 2.29 13.40
CA LYS A 95 5.60 2.77 12.10
C LYS A 95 4.44 2.91 11.12
N ALA A 96 3.60 1.88 10.96
CA ALA A 96 2.50 1.88 9.99
C ALA A 96 1.25 2.57 10.52
N ALA A 97 0.71 2.09 11.64
CA ALA A 97 -0.51 2.60 12.24
C ALA A 97 -0.33 4.05 12.72
N GLY A 98 0.73 4.34 13.48
CA GLY A 98 0.99 5.67 14.01
C GLY A 98 1.26 6.72 12.91
N THR A 99 1.99 6.35 11.85
CA THR A 99 2.14 7.24 10.68
C THR A 99 0.79 7.49 10.00
N MET A 100 -0.02 6.44 9.81
CA MET A 100 -1.33 6.55 9.18
C MET A 100 -2.30 7.41 10.01
N GLU A 101 -2.35 7.26 11.33
CA GLU A 101 -3.19 8.09 12.22
C GLU A 101 -2.87 9.57 12.07
N LYS A 102 -1.58 9.92 12.05
CA LYS A 102 -1.15 11.32 11.91
C LYS A 102 -1.52 11.92 10.55
N VAL A 103 -1.46 11.13 9.47
CA VAL A 103 -1.94 11.53 8.13
C VAL A 103 -3.47 11.65 8.11
N ALA A 104 -4.16 10.66 8.69
CA ALA A 104 -5.62 10.57 8.74
C ALA A 104 -6.27 11.71 9.51
N THR A 105 -5.57 12.25 10.51
CA THR A 105 -6.03 13.38 11.35
C THR A 105 -6.45 14.61 10.54
N VAL A 106 -5.80 14.86 9.40
CA VAL A 106 -6.10 16.05 8.58
C VAL A 106 -6.88 15.71 7.31
N HIS A 107 -6.60 14.56 6.70
CA HIS A 107 -7.10 14.27 5.34
C HIS A 107 -8.17 13.18 5.27
N LEU A 108 -8.49 12.52 6.39
CA LEU A 108 -9.56 11.51 6.49
C LEU A 108 -10.55 11.93 7.58
N LEU A 109 -11.20 10.97 8.26
CA LEU A 109 -12.10 11.27 9.39
C LEU A 109 -11.38 11.76 10.65
N GLY A 110 -10.06 11.60 10.71
CA GLY A 110 -9.29 11.65 11.94
C GLY A 110 -9.61 10.52 12.92
N GLY A 111 -8.93 10.53 14.06
CA GLY A 111 -9.07 9.50 15.10
C GLY A 111 -8.15 8.29 14.90
N GLU A 112 -8.43 7.25 15.67
CA GLU A 112 -7.70 5.98 15.65
C GLU A 112 -7.93 5.24 14.33
N VAL A 113 -6.89 4.57 13.83
CA VAL A 113 -6.99 3.75 12.62
C VAL A 113 -6.99 2.28 12.98
N TYR A 114 -7.58 1.47 12.10
CA TYR A 114 -7.47 0.01 12.18
C TYR A 114 -7.17 -0.56 10.79
N GLN A 115 -6.55 -1.73 10.77
CA GLN A 115 -6.28 -2.44 9.53
C GLN A 115 -7.56 -3.09 9.00
N TYR A 116 -8.05 -2.59 7.86
CA TYR A 116 -9.23 -3.14 7.19
C TYR A 116 -8.95 -4.47 6.48
N HIS A 117 -7.86 -4.53 5.71
CA HIS A 117 -7.36 -5.75 5.10
C HIS A 117 -5.86 -5.64 4.81
N ALA A 118 -5.22 -6.78 4.53
CA ALA A 118 -3.87 -6.84 3.96
C ALA A 118 -3.89 -7.66 2.68
N LYS A 119 -2.91 -7.40 1.82
CA LYS A 119 -2.68 -8.15 0.58
C LYS A 119 -1.20 -8.34 0.34
N VAL A 120 -0.82 -9.51 -0.15
CA VAL A 120 0.49 -9.76 -0.76
C VAL A 120 0.28 -9.96 -2.24
N VAL A 121 1.03 -9.21 -3.05
CA VAL A 121 0.96 -9.24 -4.51
C VAL A 121 2.32 -9.65 -5.04
N MET A 122 2.36 -10.79 -5.74
CA MET A 122 3.56 -11.25 -6.43
C MET A 122 3.33 -11.24 -7.93
N LYS A 123 4.25 -10.59 -8.62
CA LYS A 123 4.31 -10.57 -10.08
C LYS A 123 5.51 -11.42 -10.50
N GLU A 124 5.22 -12.48 -11.24
CA GLU A 124 6.27 -13.29 -11.85
C GLU A 124 7.04 -12.44 -12.88
N PRO A 125 8.36 -12.64 -13.01
CA PRO A 125 9.14 -11.91 -14.00
C PRO A 125 8.65 -12.24 -15.41
N PHE A 126 8.48 -11.21 -16.24
CA PHE A 126 8.06 -11.27 -17.65
C PHE A 126 6.63 -11.76 -17.93
N THR A 127 6.02 -12.55 -17.05
CA THR A 127 4.68 -13.15 -17.22
C THR A 127 3.65 -12.71 -16.19
N GLY A 128 4.04 -11.86 -15.23
CA GLY A 128 3.15 -11.32 -14.22
C GLY A 128 2.13 -10.35 -14.82
N GLY A 129 0.85 -10.55 -14.48
CA GLY A 129 -0.25 -9.70 -14.95
C GLY A 129 -0.16 -8.25 -14.47
N ALA A 130 -0.55 -7.32 -15.35
CA ALA A 130 -0.70 -5.92 -14.97
C ALA A 130 -1.91 -5.73 -14.05
N PHE A 131 -1.76 -4.84 -13.05
CA PHE A 131 -2.93 -4.30 -12.36
C PHE A 131 -3.40 -3.10 -13.19
N VAL A 132 -4.56 -3.26 -13.83
CA VAL A 132 -5.19 -2.19 -14.59
C VAL A 132 -5.43 -0.96 -13.72
N TRP A 133 -5.52 0.22 -14.33
CA TRP A 133 -5.86 1.46 -13.62
C TRP A 133 -7.17 1.30 -12.86
N HIS A 134 -7.16 1.56 -11.56
CA HIS A 134 -8.34 1.47 -10.70
C HIS A 134 -8.24 2.41 -9.50
N GLN A 135 -9.37 2.62 -8.83
CA GLN A 135 -9.43 3.17 -7.48
C GLN A 135 -9.77 2.03 -6.52
N ASP A 136 -8.93 1.82 -5.50
CA ASP A 136 -9.20 0.86 -4.42
C ASP A 136 -10.60 1.08 -3.80
N TYR A 137 -10.94 2.34 -3.52
CA TYR A 137 -12.25 2.71 -2.99
C TYR A 137 -13.42 2.37 -3.93
N GLY A 138 -13.19 2.28 -5.23
CA GLY A 138 -14.21 1.88 -6.21
C GLY A 138 -14.81 0.51 -5.85
N ASP A 139 -13.96 -0.47 -5.53
CA ASP A 139 -14.40 -1.79 -5.05
C ASP A 139 -14.93 -1.73 -3.61
N TRP A 140 -14.24 -0.99 -2.72
CA TRP A 140 -14.60 -0.95 -1.30
C TRP A 140 -15.97 -0.35 -1.03
N TYR A 141 -16.42 0.56 -1.90
CA TYR A 141 -17.78 1.10 -1.85
C TYR A 141 -18.82 -0.01 -1.99
N HIS A 142 -18.60 -0.96 -2.91
CA HIS A 142 -19.48 -2.11 -3.08
C HIS A 142 -19.36 -3.13 -1.93
N TYR A 143 -18.33 -3.02 -1.09
CA TYR A 143 -18.16 -3.81 0.14
C TYR A 143 -18.74 -3.13 1.38
N GLY A 144 -19.46 -2.02 1.21
CA GLY A 144 -20.18 -1.32 2.29
C GLY A 144 -19.46 -0.10 2.88
N ASN A 145 -18.30 0.29 2.33
CA ASN A 145 -17.59 1.49 2.78
C ASN A 145 -18.19 2.72 2.09
N LEU A 146 -19.07 3.44 2.80
CA LEU A 146 -19.86 4.53 2.23
C LEU A 146 -19.05 5.81 1.94
N PHE A 147 -17.87 5.96 2.56
CA PHE A 147 -17.01 7.12 2.41
C PHE A 147 -15.55 6.71 2.19
N PRO A 148 -14.78 7.47 1.39
CA PRO A 148 -13.38 7.17 1.05
C PRO A 148 -12.40 7.55 2.17
N ASN A 149 -12.73 7.23 3.41
CA ASN A 149 -11.96 7.60 4.59
C ASN A 149 -10.94 6.51 4.95
N MET A 150 -10.19 6.07 3.94
CA MET A 150 -9.31 4.91 4.00
C MET A 150 -8.08 5.19 3.14
N ALA A 151 -6.95 4.58 3.49
CA ALA A 151 -5.72 4.70 2.72
C ALA A 151 -4.90 3.41 2.84
N THR A 152 -4.03 3.21 1.85
CA THR A 152 -3.18 2.01 1.74
C THR A 152 -1.76 2.37 2.16
N VAL A 153 -1.16 1.55 3.04
CA VAL A 153 0.30 1.49 3.21
C VAL A 153 0.83 0.44 2.26
N TRP A 154 1.57 0.86 1.24
CA TRP A 154 2.19 -0.05 0.28
C TRP A 154 3.69 -0.19 0.59
N ILE A 155 4.14 -1.42 0.81
CA ILE A 155 5.53 -1.74 1.17
C ILE A 155 6.17 -2.52 0.03
N ALA A 156 7.28 -2.01 -0.48
CA ALA A 156 8.12 -2.73 -1.43
C ALA A 156 8.91 -3.81 -0.69
N VAL A 157 8.58 -5.09 -0.90
CA VAL A 157 9.36 -6.22 -0.37
C VAL A 157 10.64 -6.43 -1.19
N ASP A 158 10.50 -6.33 -2.51
CA ASP A 158 11.61 -6.31 -3.46
C ASP A 158 11.83 -4.91 -4.02
N ARG A 159 12.99 -4.69 -4.65
CA ARG A 159 13.28 -3.46 -5.39
C ARG A 159 12.15 -3.23 -6.40
N ALA A 160 11.50 -2.06 -6.35
CA ALA A 160 10.45 -1.69 -7.30
C ALA A 160 10.89 -0.48 -8.12
N ASP A 161 11.06 -0.66 -9.42
CA ASP A 161 11.37 0.40 -10.37
C ASP A 161 10.62 0.23 -11.71
N LYS A 162 10.87 1.16 -12.63
CA LYS A 162 10.17 1.23 -13.93
C LYS A 162 10.40 -0.02 -14.79
N THR A 163 11.41 -0.82 -14.50
CA THR A 163 11.75 -2.03 -15.27
C THR A 163 11.04 -3.29 -14.77
N ASN A 164 10.46 -3.27 -13.56
CA ASN A 164 9.81 -4.45 -12.96
C ASN A 164 8.40 -4.18 -12.42
N GLY A 165 7.69 -3.24 -13.05
CA GLY A 165 6.27 -3.04 -12.78
C GLY A 165 5.98 -2.35 -11.45
N CYS A 166 6.81 -1.37 -11.07
CA CYS A 166 6.56 -0.52 -9.91
C CYS A 166 5.17 0.13 -9.94
N LEU A 167 4.67 0.48 -8.76
CA LEU A 167 3.40 1.19 -8.62
C LEU A 167 3.43 2.49 -9.41
N GLN A 168 2.34 2.77 -10.13
CA GLN A 168 2.08 4.04 -10.80
C GLN A 168 0.88 4.70 -10.14
N ILE A 169 1.00 5.99 -9.83
CA ILE A 169 -0.07 6.77 -9.21
C ILE A 169 -0.27 8.03 -10.05
N LEU A 170 -1.53 8.35 -10.34
CA LEU A 170 -1.88 9.63 -10.94
C LEU A 170 -2.02 10.68 -9.84
N LEU A 171 -1.14 11.68 -9.84
CA LEU A 171 -1.10 12.75 -8.83
C LEU A 171 -2.46 13.46 -8.71
N GLY A 172 -2.95 13.60 -7.47
CA GLY A 172 -4.19 14.31 -7.16
C GLY A 172 -5.49 13.59 -7.55
N SER A 173 -5.40 12.39 -8.13
CA SER A 173 -6.56 11.63 -8.62
C SER A 173 -7.57 11.24 -7.53
N HIS A 174 -7.17 11.23 -6.25
CA HIS A 174 -8.07 11.03 -5.11
C HIS A 174 -9.11 12.15 -4.98
N GLN A 175 -8.85 13.34 -5.52
CA GLN A 175 -9.78 14.48 -5.50
C GLN A 175 -10.87 14.41 -6.58
N ALA A 176 -10.77 13.46 -7.51
CA ALA A 176 -11.74 13.31 -8.60
C ALA A 176 -13.08 12.67 -8.16
N GLY A 177 -13.21 12.31 -6.88
CA GLY A 177 -14.33 11.53 -6.37
C GLY A 177 -14.28 10.05 -6.80
N ARG A 178 -15.35 9.32 -6.50
CA ARG A 178 -15.48 7.91 -6.90
C ARG A 178 -15.82 7.83 -8.38
N LEU A 179 -14.94 7.22 -9.15
CA LEU A 179 -15.20 6.84 -10.53
C LEU A 179 -15.88 5.47 -10.54
N GLU A 180 -16.84 5.27 -11.44
CA GLU A 180 -17.54 3.99 -11.54
C GLU A 180 -16.58 2.90 -12.02
N HIS A 181 -16.44 1.84 -11.24
CA HIS A 181 -15.52 0.76 -11.55
C HIS A 181 -16.18 -0.21 -12.53
N LEU A 182 -15.73 -0.20 -13.77
CA LEU A 182 -16.11 -1.22 -14.74
C LEU A 182 -15.21 -2.44 -14.49
N LYS A 183 -15.80 -3.62 -14.33
CA LYS A 183 -15.03 -4.86 -14.32
C LYS A 183 -14.48 -5.10 -15.73
N VAL A 184 -13.16 -5.06 -15.85
CA VAL A 184 -12.43 -5.46 -17.06
C VAL A 184 -11.64 -6.71 -16.72
N GLY A 185 -11.74 -7.77 -17.52
CA GLY A 185 -11.00 -9.02 -17.29
C GLY A 185 -11.68 -10.07 -16.41
N ALA A 186 -13.01 -10.26 -16.53
CA ALA A 186 -13.68 -11.44 -16.01
C ALA A 186 -14.91 -11.76 -16.88
N GLU A 187 -14.80 -12.79 -17.71
CA GLU A 187 -15.92 -13.68 -18.07
C GLU A 187 -15.96 -14.86 -17.11
#